data_AF-A0A2I0HG73-F1
#
_entry.id   AF-A0A2I0HG73-F1
#
_cell.length_a   1.000
_cell.length_b   1.000
_cell.length_c   1.000
_cell.angle_alpha   90.00
_cell.angle_beta   90.00
_cell.angle_gamma   90.00
#
_symmetry.space_group_name_H-M   'P 1'
#
loop_
_entity.id
_entity.type
_entity.pdbx_description
1 polymer ?
#
loop_
_entity_poly.entity_id
_entity_poly.type
_entity_poly.pdbx_seq_one_letter_code
_entity_poly.pdbx_strand_id
1 'polypeptide(L)' 'MKDDVRGLIAQLMDPLAMLELIDAIQRLGLEYHFKREIKCTLDSVHEHTNANRFQYGELHAATLRFRLLRQHGYYEMPQ' A
#
# COMPACT_ATOMS: atom_id res chain seq x y z
N MET A 1 12.79 15.21 -6.56
CA MET A 1 11.33 15.04 -6.36
C MET A 1 10.87 13.59 -6.58
N LYS A 2 11.03 12.97 -7.76
CA LYS A 2 10.62 11.56 -7.95
C LYS A 2 11.42 10.58 -7.09
N ASP A 3 12.73 10.78 -7.00
CA ASP A 3 13.59 9.89 -6.20
C ASP A 3 13.35 10.06 -4.70
N ASP A 4 12.92 11.24 -4.25
CA ASP A 4 12.49 11.47 -2.87
C ASP A 4 11.23 10.66 -2.54
N VAL A 5 10.25 10.65 -3.45
CA VAL A 5 9.03 9.82 -3.31
C VAL A 5 9.37 8.33 -3.31
N ARG A 6 10.30 7.88 -4.16
CA ARG A 6 10.79 6.49 -4.13
C ARG A 6 11.47 6.15 -2.81
N GLY A 7 12.30 7.06 -2.28
CA GLY A 7 12.94 6.92 -0.99
C GLY A 7 11.92 6.81 0.14
N LEU A 8 10.87 7.62 0.12
CA LEU A 8 9.77 7.57 1.09
C LEU A 8 9.02 6.25 1.04
N ILE A 9 8.66 5.76 -0.16
CA ILE A 9 8.02 4.44 -0.32
C ILE A 9 8.93 3.34 0.25
N ALA A 10 10.25 3.41 0.05
CA ALA A 10 11.18 2.38 0.52
C ALA A 10 11.51 2.45 2.02
N GLN A 11 11.36 3.61 2.67
CA GLN A 11 11.81 3.85 4.05
C GLN A 11 10.69 3.89 5.09
N LEU A 12 9.43 4.06 4.69
CA LEU A 12 8.30 4.10 5.62
C LEU A 12 8.16 2.75 6.33
N MET A 13 8.47 2.74 7.63
CA MET A 13 8.28 1.58 8.50
C MET A 13 6.82 1.44 8.96
N ASP A 14 6.03 2.52 8.89
CA ASP A 14 4.61 2.50 9.19
C ASP A 14 3.81 2.10 7.93
N PRO A 15 3.17 0.91 7.95
CA PRO A 15 2.38 0.44 6.83
C PRO A 15 1.18 1.33 6.51
N LEU A 16 0.60 2.02 7.49
CA LEU A 16 -0.53 2.91 7.25
C LEU A 16 -0.10 4.12 6.41
N ALA A 17 0.93 4.83 6.86
CA ALA A 17 1.49 5.96 6.13
C ALA A 17 1.96 5.58 4.71
N MET A 18 2.44 4.34 4.52
CA MET A 18 2.79 3.81 3.21
C MET A 18 1.57 3.64 2.29
N LEU A 19 0.46 3.11 2.80
CA LEU A 19 -0.80 2.99 2.07
C LEU A 19 -1.41 4.36 1.76
N GLU A 20 -1.33 5.32 2.67
CA GLU A 20 -1.78 6.70 2.46
C GLU A 20 -0.97 7.40 1.35
N LEU A 21 0.36 7.17 1.31
CA LEU A 21 1.22 7.70 0.25
C LEU A 21 0.85 7.12 -1.12
N ILE A 22 0.57 5.81 -1.20
CA ILE A 22 0.11 5.17 -2.43
C ILE A 22 -1.22 5.77 -2.88
N ASP A 23 -2.17 5.93 -1.96
CA ASP A 23 -3.47 6.55 -2.27
C ASP A 23 -3.31 7.97 -2.81
N ALA A 24 -2.46 8.78 -2.17
CA ALA A 24 -2.17 10.13 -2.64
C ALA A 24 -1.59 10.13 -4.06
N ILE A 25 -0.61 9.25 -4.35
CA ILE A 25 -0.01 9.11 -5.68
C ILE A 25 -1.06 8.76 -6.74
N GLN A 26 -1.97 7.81 -6.43
CA GLN A 26 -3.03 7.41 -7.35
C GLN A 26 -4.05 8.52 -7.59
N ARG A 27 -4.49 9.21 -6.53
CA ARG A 27 -5.46 10.32 -6.62
C ARG A 27 -4.92 11.52 -7.38
N LEU A 28 -3.60 11.72 -7.35
CA LEU A 28 -2.90 12.73 -8.15
C LEU A 28 -2.64 12.29 -9.60
N GLY A 29 -3.02 11.07 -9.99
CA GLY A 29 -2.78 10.55 -11.34
C GLY A 29 -1.31 10.26 -11.64
N LEU A 30 -0.48 10.10 -10.60
CA LEU A 30 0.98 9.92 -10.72
C LEU A 30 1.42 8.45 -10.68
N GLU A 31 0.48 7.52 -10.49
CA GLU A 31 0.73 6.08 -10.38
C GLU A 31 1.64 5.51 -11.49
N TYR A 32 1.52 6.03 -12.72
CA TYR A 32 2.30 5.54 -13.85
C TYR A 32 3.82 5.72 -13.69
N HIS A 33 4.28 6.66 -12.86
CA HIS A 33 5.69 6.87 -12.54
C HIS A 33 6.24 5.91 -11.49
N PHE A 34 5.36 5.28 -10.70
CA PHE A 34 5.71 4.51 -9.50
C PHE A 34 5.13 3.09 -9.51
N LYS A 35 4.75 2.57 -10.69
CA LYS A 35 4.09 1.26 -10.84
C LYS A 35 4.83 0.13 -10.11
N ARG A 36 6.16 0.11 -10.20
CA ARG A 36 6.98 -0.94 -9.59
C ARG A 36 6.98 -0.81 -8.07
N GLU A 37 7.20 0.40 -7.57
CA GLU A 37 7.25 0.72 -6.15
C GLU A 37 5.90 0.43 -5.47
N ILE A 38 4.79 0.82 -6.11
CA ILE A 38 3.43 0.51 -5.65
C ILE A 38 3.20 -1.00 -5.61
N LYS A 39 3.56 -1.72 -6.68
CA LYS A 39 3.40 -3.18 -6.71
C LYS A 39 4.17 -3.88 -5.60
N CYS A 40 5.47 -3.59 -5.46
CA CYS A 40 6.31 -4.20 -4.42
C CYS A 40 5.77 -3.91 -3.01
N THR A 41 5.22 -2.72 -2.80
CA THR A 41 4.59 -2.37 -1.53
C THR A 41 3.35 -3.21 -1.27
N LEU A 42 2.44 -3.31 -2.25
CA LEU A 42 1.20 -4.07 -2.11
C LEU A 42 1.46 -5.57 -1.96
N ASP A 43 2.47 -6.11 -2.65
CA ASP A 43 2.96 -7.49 -2.45
C ASP A 43 3.34 -7.71 -0.98
N SER A 44 4.18 -6.83 -0.42
CA SER A 44 4.59 -6.91 0.99
C SER A 44 3.40 -6.83 1.95
N VAL A 45 2.48 -5.88 1.73
CA VAL A 45 1.28 -5.72 2.57
C VAL A 45 0.38 -6.97 2.52
N HIS A 46 0.22 -7.57 1.35
CA HIS A 46 -0.57 -8.78 1.17
C HIS A 46 0.06 -9.98 1.91
N GLU A 47 1.37 -10.20 1.73
CA GLU A 47 2.10 -11.29 2.39
C GLU A 47 2.04 -11.20 3.92
N HIS A 48 2.28 -10.00 4.47
CA HIS A 48 2.31 -9.82 5.93
C HIS A 48 0.94 -9.91 6.58
N THR A 49 -0.14 -9.70 5.82
CA THR A 49 -1.48 -9.90 6.35
C THR A 49 -1.82 -11.36 6.47
N ASN A 50 -1.47 -12.17 5.46
CA ASN A 50 -1.64 -13.61 5.56
C ASN A 50 -0.87 -14.18 6.76
N ALA A 51 0.22 -13.51 7.17
CA ALA A 51 1.00 -13.84 8.37
C ALA A 51 0.47 -13.22 9.69
N ASN A 52 -0.63 -12.47 9.65
CA ASN A 52 -1.22 -11.73 10.79
C ASN A 52 -0.21 -10.81 11.52
N ARG A 53 0.83 -10.35 10.81
CA ARG A 53 1.96 -9.59 11.38
C ARG A 53 1.70 -8.10 11.50
N PHE A 54 0.68 -7.61 10.81
CA PHE A 54 0.25 -6.23 10.92
C PHE A 54 -1.09 -6.17 11.63
N GLN A 55 -1.07 -5.70 12.88
CA GLN A 55 -2.28 -5.32 13.60
C GLN A 55 -2.76 -3.97 13.05
N TYR A 56 -3.44 -4.02 11.90
CA TYR A 56 -4.17 -2.87 11.35
C TYR A 56 -5.46 -2.69 12.17
N GLY A 57 -5.33 -2.24 13.42
CA GLY A 57 -6.45 -2.10 14.36
C GLY A 57 -7.44 -0.99 14.01
N GLU A 58 -7.10 -0.13 13.05
CA GLU A 58 -7.95 1.00 12.65
C GLU A 58 -8.77 0.69 11.41
N LEU A 59 -10.08 0.93 11.48
CA LEU A 59 -11.02 0.78 10.36
C LEU A 59 -10.53 1.52 9.10
N HIS A 60 -9.89 2.68 9.27
CA HIS A 60 -9.30 3.45 8.18
C HIS A 60 -8.22 2.64 7.44
N ALA A 61 -7.25 2.09 8.18
CA ALA A 61 -6.17 1.27 7.63
C ALA A 61 -6.71 0.03 6.92
N ALA A 62 -7.65 -0.69 7.53
CA ALA A 62 -8.27 -1.87 6.95
C ALA A 62 -9.03 -1.54 5.64
N THR A 63 -9.81 -0.45 5.64
CA THR A 63 -10.57 -0.01 4.46
C THR A 63 -9.64 0.41 3.31
N LEU A 64 -8.61 1.20 3.64
CA LEU A 64 -7.64 1.69 2.68
C LEU A 64 -6.90 0.55 1.99
N ARG A 65 -6.44 -0.39 2.80
CA ARG A 65 -5.75 -1.58 2.33
C ARG A 65 -6.62 -2.46 1.44
N PHE A 66 -7.83 -2.80 1.88
CA PHE A 66 -8.76 -3.63 1.10
C PHE A 66 -9.02 -3.01 -0.28
N ARG A 67 -9.27 -1.68 -0.31
CA ARG A 67 -9.47 -0.96 -1.57
C ARG A 67 -8.25 -1.04 -2.48
N LEU A 68 -7.05 -0.74 -1.95
CA LEU A 68 -5.82 -0.72 -2.74
C LEU A 68 -5.48 -2.11 -3.28
N LEU A 69 -5.60 -3.16 -2.46
CA LEU A 69 -5.32 -4.53 -2.89
C LEU A 69 -6.31 -5.01 -3.96
N ARG A 70 -7.61 -4.76 -3.77
CA ARG A 70 -8.62 -5.09 -4.78
C ARG A 70 -8.40 -4.33 -6.09
N GLN A 71 -8.04 -3.06 -6.04
CA GLN A 71 -7.75 -2.25 -7.23
C GLN A 71 -6.59 -2.81 -8.05
N HIS A 72 -5.59 -3.40 -7.39
CA HIS A 72 -4.43 -4.01 -8.04
C HIS A 72 -4.60 -5.51 -8.32
N GLY A 73 -5.79 -6.07 -8.12
CA GLY A 73 -6.11 -7.44 -8.49
C GLY A 73 -5.66 -8.50 -7.48
N TYR A 74 -5.32 -8.11 -6.25
CA TYR A 74 -5.09 -9.07 -5.17
C TYR A 74 -6.43 -9.62 -4.68
N TYR A 75 -6.54 -10.95 -4.63
CA TYR A 75 -7.70 -11.63 -4.06
C TYR A 75 -7.53 -11.67 -2.54
N GLU A 76 -8.18 -10.76 -1.83
CA GLU A 76 -8.39 -10.93 -0.40
C GLU A 76 -9.59 -11.85 -0.18
N MET A 77 -9.34 -13.04 0.36
CA MET A 77 -10.42 -13.86 0.89
C MET A 77 -10.98 -13.15 2.13
N PRO A 78 -12.29 -12.93 2.23
CA PRO A 78 -12.86 -12.40 3.47
C PRO A 78 -12.60 -13.43 4.57
N GLN A 79 -11.86 -13.01 5.62
CA GLN A 79 -11.70 -13.75 6.86
C GLN A 79 -12.95 -13.58 7.71
#